data_AF-A0A2V1HT72-F1
#
_entry.id   AF-A0A2V1HT72-F1
#
_cell.length_a   1.000
_cell.length_b   1.000
_cell.length_c   1.000
_cell.angle_alpha   90.00
_cell.angle_beta   90.00
_cell.angle_gamma   90.00
#
_symmetry.space_group_name_H-M   'P 1'
#
loop_
_entity.id
_entity.type
_entity.pdbx_description
1 polymer ?
#
loop_
_entity_poly.entity_id
_entity_poly.type
_entity_poly.pdbx_seq_one_letter_code
_entity_poly.pdbx_strand_id
1 'polypeptide(L)'
;MGGDSEAGPVESAFEESSSLALEVVAKYCRPELESRRWIGDLYPYLTQSAALALQTVDPVNVPCGEVTGSANPVNGDGAFTMRVMVPTDAGEYQVYLHREQLSDEWAVNEIRPAAGQ
;
A
#
# COMPACT_ATOMS: atom_id res chain seq x y z
N MET A 1 15.80 -22.30 -24.12
CA MET A 1 15.75 -22.73 -22.71
C MET A 1 15.89 -21.45 -21.92
N GLY A 2 14.76 -20.85 -21.54
CA GLY A 2 14.71 -19.53 -20.92
C GLY A 2 15.27 -19.62 -19.51
N GLY A 3 16.27 -18.80 -19.21
CA GLY A 3 16.72 -18.58 -17.85
C GLY A 3 15.56 -17.99 -17.08
N ASP A 4 15.04 -18.77 -16.14
CA ASP A 4 14.26 -18.26 -15.03
C ASP A 4 15.20 -17.28 -14.31
N SER A 5 15.02 -15.99 -14.58
CA SER A 5 15.65 -14.95 -13.78
C SER A 5 15.02 -15.06 -12.41
N GLU A 6 15.64 -15.85 -11.54
CA GLU A 6 15.33 -15.87 -10.12
C GLU A 6 15.71 -14.47 -9.61
N ALA A 7 14.74 -13.55 -9.67
CA ALA A 7 14.85 -12.22 -9.10
C ALA A 7 15.42 -12.40 -7.69
N GLY A 8 16.50 -11.67 -7.38
CA GLY A 8 17.14 -11.81 -6.07
C GLY A 8 16.13 -11.51 -4.96
N PRO A 9 16.31 -12.03 -3.73
CA PRO A 9 15.32 -11.90 -2.65
C PRO A 9 14.85 -10.46 -2.36
N VAL A 10 15.69 -9.46 -2.66
CA VAL A 10 15.37 -8.04 -2.54
C VAL A 10 14.51 -7.51 -3.69
N GLU A 11 14.73 -7.97 -4.92
CA GLU A 11 13.98 -7.53 -6.11
C GLU A 11 12.54 -8.04 -6.04
N SER A 12 12.35 -9.30 -5.67
CA SER A 12 11.02 -9.89 -5.42
C SER A 12 10.27 -9.10 -4.34
N ALA A 13 10.94 -8.75 -3.24
CA ALA A 13 10.33 -7.96 -2.18
C ALA A 13 9.88 -6.56 -2.65
N PHE A 14 10.63 -5.92 -3.56
CA PHE A 14 10.21 -4.64 -4.16
C PHE A 14 8.98 -4.80 -5.05
N GLU A 15 8.92 -5.85 -5.88
CA GLU A 15 7.76 -6.09 -6.75
C GLU A 15 6.51 -6.44 -5.95
N GLU A 16 6.62 -7.34 -4.97
CA GLU A 16 5.53 -7.77 -4.10
C GLU A 16 4.94 -6.59 -3.32
N SER A 17 5.80 -5.81 -2.67
CA SER A 17 5.39 -4.64 -1.88
C SER A 17 4.80 -3.53 -2.75
N SER A 18 5.34 -3.31 -3.97
CA SER A 18 4.82 -2.30 -4.90
C SER A 18 3.46 -2.70 -5.46
N SER A 19 3.28 -3.98 -5.81
CA SER A 19 1.99 -4.51 -6.26
C SER A 19 0.92 -4.39 -5.17
N LEU A 20 1.27 -4.76 -3.93
CA LEU A 20 0.38 -4.63 -2.79
C LEU A 20 0.02 -3.16 -2.51
N ALA A 21 1.02 -2.26 -2.52
CA ALA A 21 0.78 -0.84 -2.31
C ALA A 21 -0.16 -0.25 -3.36
N LEU A 22 0.03 -0.60 -4.63
CA LEU A 22 -0.82 -0.16 -5.72
C LEU A 22 -2.26 -0.67 -5.57
N GLU A 23 -2.42 -1.95 -5.24
CA GLU A 23 -3.74 -2.54 -4.99
C GLU A 23 -4.46 -1.84 -3.82
N VAL A 24 -3.77 -1.65 -2.70
CA VAL A 24 -4.37 -1.05 -1.50
C VAL A 24 -4.73 0.41 -1.74
N VAL A 25 -3.87 1.20 -2.40
CA VAL A 25 -4.18 2.60 -2.72
C VAL A 25 -5.35 2.70 -3.71
N ALA A 26 -5.44 1.81 -4.70
CA ALA A 26 -6.59 1.77 -5.61
C ALA A 26 -7.92 1.42 -4.92
N LYS A 27 -7.88 0.67 -3.80
CA LYS A 27 -9.06 0.44 -2.95
C LYS A 27 -9.32 1.60 -2.00
N TYR A 28 -8.27 2.25 -1.50
CA TYR A 28 -8.33 3.42 -0.62
C TYR A 28 -8.93 4.65 -1.33
N CYS A 29 -8.55 4.89 -2.58
CA CYS A 29 -9.04 5.99 -3.43
C CYS A 29 -10.43 5.69 -4.00
N ARG A 30 -11.40 5.40 -3.12
CA ARG A 30 -12.81 5.16 -3.48
C ARG A 30 -13.74 5.94 -2.55
N PRO A 31 -13.70 7.29 -2.60
CA PRO A 31 -14.47 8.15 -1.71
C PRO A 31 -16.00 7.99 -1.87
N GLU A 32 -16.44 7.40 -2.97
CA GLU A 32 -17.85 7.12 -3.28
C GLU A 32 -18.42 5.87 -2.58
N LEU A 33 -17.57 5.04 -1.96
CA LEU A 33 -18.02 3.85 -1.25
C LEU A 33 -18.49 4.17 0.17
N GLU A 34 -19.51 3.46 0.63
CA GLU A 34 -19.91 3.43 2.03
C GLU A 34 -18.75 3.00 2.94
N SER A 35 -18.54 3.70 4.06
CA SER A 35 -17.37 3.54 4.93
C SER A 35 -17.14 2.09 5.38
N ARG A 36 -18.21 1.35 5.68
CA ARG A 36 -18.14 -0.07 6.08
C ARG A 36 -17.64 -0.99 4.97
N ARG A 37 -18.07 -0.73 3.73
CA ARG A 37 -17.62 -1.50 2.56
C ARG A 37 -16.19 -1.13 2.20
N TRP A 38 -15.89 0.16 2.22
CA TRP A 38 -14.56 0.69 1.94
C TRP A 38 -13.50 0.10 2.85
N ILE A 39 -13.69 0.16 4.19
CA ILE A 39 -12.73 -0.45 5.12
C ILE A 39 -12.73 -1.99 5.05
N GLY A 40 -13.89 -2.57 4.75
CA GLY A 40 -14.06 -4.01 4.52
C GLY A 40 -13.13 -4.56 3.46
N ASP A 41 -13.04 -3.85 2.33
CA ASP A 41 -12.17 -4.19 1.19
C ASP A 41 -10.68 -4.01 1.52
N LEU A 42 -10.35 -3.21 2.54
CA LEU A 42 -8.97 -2.93 2.96
C LEU A 42 -8.48 -3.91 4.04
N TYR A 43 -9.33 -4.35 4.97
CA TYR A 43 -8.93 -5.19 6.11
C TYR A 43 -7.99 -6.37 5.81
N PRO A 44 -8.14 -7.13 4.71
CA PRO A 44 -7.25 -8.25 4.41
C PRO A 44 -5.78 -7.87 4.27
N TYR A 45 -5.51 -6.60 3.95
CA TYR A 45 -4.18 -6.09 3.65
C TYR A 45 -3.56 -5.28 4.80
N LEU A 46 -4.33 -4.99 5.85
CA LEU A 46 -3.95 -4.05 6.89
C LEU A 46 -3.37 -4.76 8.11
N THR A 47 -2.39 -4.13 8.76
CA THR A 47 -2.04 -4.48 10.14
C THR A 47 -3.19 -4.11 11.08
N GLN A 48 -3.21 -4.71 12.28
CA GLN A 48 -4.19 -4.35 13.31
C GLN A 48 -4.19 -2.84 13.61
N SER A 49 -3.01 -2.22 13.67
CA SER A 49 -2.86 -0.78 13.91
C SER A 49 -3.42 0.06 12.77
N ALA A 50 -3.15 -0.31 11.51
CA ALA A 50 -3.68 0.38 10.34
C ALA A 50 -5.20 0.26 10.25
N ALA A 51 -5.73 -0.93 10.53
CA ALA A 51 -7.16 -1.20 10.62
C ALA A 51 -7.87 -0.33 11.66
N LEU A 52 -7.27 -0.13 12.84
CA LEU A 52 -7.81 0.76 13.88
C LEU A 52 -7.78 2.23 13.46
N ALA A 53 -6.70 2.66 12.79
CA ALA A 53 -6.58 4.03 12.30
C ALA A 53 -7.64 4.33 11.23
N LEU A 54 -7.75 3.48 10.22
CA LEU A 54 -8.65 3.67 9.07
C LEU A 54 -10.13 3.48 9.43
N GLN A 55 -10.46 2.76 10.50
CA GLN A 55 -11.83 2.69 11.02
C GLN A 55 -12.44 4.05 11.40
N THR A 56 -11.59 5.04 11.70
CA THR A 56 -12.02 6.39 12.04
C THR A 56 -12.07 7.34 10.83
N VAL A 57 -11.61 6.86 9.66
CA VAL A 57 -11.58 7.64 8.42
C VAL A 57 -12.92 7.50 7.70
N ASP A 58 -13.51 8.63 7.34
CA ASP A 58 -14.64 8.67 6.43
C ASP A 58 -14.10 8.76 4.98
N PRO A 59 -14.40 7.79 4.10
CA PRO A 59 -13.89 7.76 2.73
C PRO A 59 -14.24 9.03 1.94
N VAL A 60 -15.32 9.75 2.26
CA VAL A 60 -15.67 11.01 1.57
C VAL A 60 -14.59 12.09 1.73
N ASN A 61 -13.74 11.98 2.76
CA ASN A 61 -12.62 12.90 3.00
C ASN A 61 -11.33 12.47 2.29
N VAL A 62 -11.31 11.31 1.60
CA VAL A 62 -10.18 10.87 0.81
C VAL A 62 -10.17 11.64 -0.51
N PRO A 63 -9.15 12.48 -0.78
CA PRO A 63 -9.16 13.35 -1.96
C PRO A 63 -8.86 12.61 -3.27
N CYS A 64 -8.26 11.42 -3.22
CA CYS A 64 -7.96 10.65 -4.43
C CYS A 64 -9.16 9.80 -4.90
N GLY A 65 -9.35 9.76 -6.21
CA GLY A 65 -10.33 8.89 -6.88
C GLY A 65 -9.69 7.75 -7.67
N GLU A 66 -8.43 7.88 -8.08
CA GLU A 66 -7.75 6.83 -8.86
C GLU A 66 -6.22 6.88 -8.76
N VAL A 67 -5.58 5.74 -9.01
CA VAL A 67 -4.11 5.63 -9.17
C VAL A 67 -3.76 6.01 -10.61
N THR A 68 -2.81 6.92 -10.78
CA THR A 68 -2.45 7.51 -12.09
C THR A 68 -1.15 6.97 -12.68
N GLY A 69 -0.43 6.12 -11.96
CA GLY A 69 0.85 5.57 -12.42
C GLY A 69 1.33 4.39 -11.59
N SER A 70 2.55 3.94 -11.89
CA SER A 70 3.17 2.81 -11.20
C SER A 70 3.65 3.20 -9.79
N ALA A 71 3.55 2.25 -8.88
CA ALA A 71 4.13 2.36 -7.55
C ALA A 71 5.66 2.40 -7.61
N ASN A 72 6.27 3.24 -6.78
CA ASN A 72 7.72 3.43 -6.71
C ASN A 72 8.23 3.20 -5.27
N PRO A 73 8.97 2.13 -4.99
CA PRO A 73 9.59 1.94 -3.69
C PRO A 73 10.68 3.00 -3.48
N VAL A 74 10.58 3.76 -2.37
CA VAL A 74 11.48 4.89 -2.09
C VAL A 74 12.40 4.65 -0.90
N ASN A 75 12.02 3.77 0.03
CA ASN A 75 12.79 3.49 1.24
C ASN A 75 12.36 2.14 1.83
N GLY A 76 13.15 1.57 2.72
CA GLY A 76 12.90 0.28 3.35
C GLY A 76 14.18 -0.53 3.46
N ASP A 77 14.18 -1.47 4.37
CA ASP A 77 15.24 -2.48 4.48
C ASP A 77 15.04 -3.63 3.47
N GLY A 78 13.84 -3.74 2.88
CA GLY A 78 13.51 -4.79 1.91
C GLY A 78 13.29 -6.16 2.55
N ALA A 79 13.77 -6.39 3.77
CA ALA A 79 13.55 -7.62 4.51
C ALA A 79 12.31 -7.54 5.41
N PHE A 80 12.10 -6.46 6.17
CA PHE A 80 10.94 -6.34 7.08
C PHE A 80 10.05 -5.13 6.85
N THR A 81 10.60 -4.11 6.20
CA THR A 81 9.91 -2.83 6.00
C THR A 81 10.10 -2.35 4.57
N MET A 82 9.04 -1.76 4.01
CA MET A 82 9.08 -1.09 2.72
C MET A 82 8.23 0.17 2.75
N ARG A 83 8.66 1.19 2.02
CA ARG A 83 7.94 2.43 1.82
C ARG A 83 7.80 2.66 0.33
N VAL A 84 6.56 2.74 -0.12
CA VAL A 84 6.21 2.81 -1.53
C VAL A 84 5.39 4.07 -1.78
N MET A 85 5.79 4.83 -2.78
CA MET A 85 5.05 5.98 -3.28
C MET A 85 4.11 5.54 -4.39
N VAL A 86 2.83 5.89 -4.30
CA VAL A 86 1.83 5.58 -5.31
C VAL A 86 1.24 6.90 -5.83
N PRO A 87 1.44 7.22 -7.12
CA PRO A 87 0.86 8.43 -7.71
C PRO A 87 -0.66 8.27 -7.88
N THR A 88 -1.41 9.29 -7.46
CA THR A 88 -2.87 9.38 -7.64
C THR A 88 -3.23 10.70 -8.31
N ASP A 89 -4.50 10.85 -8.67
CA ASP A 89 -5.08 12.10 -9.21
C ASP A 89 -5.06 13.26 -8.20
N ALA A 90 -4.97 12.97 -6.91
CA ALA A 90 -4.87 13.95 -5.82
C ALA A 90 -3.43 14.14 -5.28
N GLY A 91 -2.42 13.58 -5.95
CA GLY A 91 -1.02 13.62 -5.51
C GLY A 91 -0.49 12.24 -5.12
N GLU A 92 0.74 12.18 -4.61
CA GLU A 92 1.34 10.90 -4.23
C GLU A 92 0.92 10.48 -2.82
N TYR A 93 0.64 9.17 -2.68
CA TYR A 93 0.40 8.53 -1.40
C TYR A 93 1.60 7.68 -1.02
N GLN A 94 2.03 7.81 0.22
CA GLN A 94 3.06 6.98 0.78
C GLN A 94 2.44 5.83 1.57
N VAL A 95 2.75 4.61 1.16
CA VAL A 95 2.34 3.38 1.81
C VAL A 95 3.53 2.80 2.56
N TYR A 96 3.37 2.56 3.85
CA TYR A 96 4.36 1.86 4.66
C TYR A 96 3.90 0.43 4.90
N LEU A 97 4.70 -0.51 4.42
CA LEU A 97 4.47 -1.94 4.51
C LEU A 97 5.43 -2.56 5.52
N HIS A 98 4.93 -3.57 6.22
CA HIS A 98 5.65 -4.30 7.24
C HIS A 98 5.30 -5.78 7.19
N ARG A 99 6.27 -6.64 7.50
CA ARG A 99 6.07 -8.05 7.78
C ARG A 99 6.93 -8.45 8.98
N GLU A 100 6.44 -9.38 9.79
CA GLU A 100 7.14 -9.82 11.01
C GLU A 100 8.27 -10.81 10.70
N GLN A 101 8.07 -11.67 9.71
CA GLN A 101 9.04 -12.66 9.25
C GLN A 101 9.22 -12.59 7.73
N LEU A 102 10.35 -13.09 7.22
CA LEU A 102 10.63 -13.09 5.77
C LEU A 102 9.66 -13.97 4.97
N SER A 103 9.04 -14.96 5.62
CA SER A 103 8.03 -15.84 5.03
C SER A 103 6.61 -15.28 5.11
N ASP A 104 6.39 -14.23 5.89
CA ASP A 104 5.06 -13.65 6.05
C ASP A 104 4.73 -12.74 4.87
N GLU A 105 3.44 -12.67 4.55
CA GLU A 105 2.93 -11.73 3.56
C GLU A 105 3.12 -10.29 4.05
N TRP A 106 3.34 -9.37 3.12
CA TRP A 106 3.39 -7.95 3.43
C TRP A 106 2.02 -7.46 3.92
N ALA A 107 2.03 -6.66 4.98
CA ALA A 107 0.85 -5.96 5.45
C ALA A 107 1.08 -4.45 5.43
N VAL A 108 0.05 -3.69 5.07
CA VAL A 108 0.07 -2.24 5.10
C VAL A 108 -0.11 -1.79 6.54
N ASN A 109 0.92 -1.13 7.06
CA ASN A 109 0.90 -0.58 8.40
C ASN A 109 0.42 0.87 8.41
N GLU A 110 0.54 1.59 7.29
CA GLU A 110 0.13 2.98 7.20
C GLU A 110 -0.04 3.46 5.75
N ILE A 111 -1.06 4.29 5.51
CA ILE A 111 -1.32 4.98 4.24
C ILE A 111 -1.48 6.46 4.57
N ARG A 112 -0.69 7.34 3.95
CA ARG A 112 -0.80 8.79 4.16
C ARG A 112 -0.52 9.56 2.86
N PRO A 113 -1.12 10.74 2.66
CA PRO A 113 -0.69 11.66 1.61
C PRO A 113 0.77 12.05 1.81
N ALA A 114 1.56 12.11 0.73
CA ALA A 114 2.94 12.59 0.79
C ALA A 114 3.02 14.11 0.98
N ALA A 115 1.98 14.85 0.55
CA ALA A 115 1.85 16.28 0.79
C ALA A 115 1.48 16.54 2.26
N GLY A 116 2.50 16.77 3.09
CA GLY A 116 2.35 17.00 4.53
C GLY A 116 3.64 17.24 5.32
N GLN A 117 4.73 17.63 4.65
CA GLN A 117 5.91 18.22 5.30
C GLN A 117 6.22 19.59 4.70
#